data_AF-A0A834EWF0-F1
#
_entry.id   AF-A0A834EWF0-F1
#
_cell.length_a   1.000
_cell.length_b   1.000
_cell.length_c   1.000
_cell.angle_alpha   90.00
_cell.angle_beta   90.00
_cell.angle_gamma   90.00
#
_symmetry.space_group_name_H-M   'P 1'
#
loop_
_entity.id
_entity.type
_entity.pdbx_description
1 polymer ?
#
loop_
_entity_poly.entity_id
_entity_poly.type
_entity_poly.pdbx_seq_one_letter_code
_entity_poly.pdbx_strand_id
1 'polypeptide(L)'
;MASPSGKGARAPEAPGCGPRPLAADLVDSVDDAEGLYVAVERCPLCNTTRRRLTCAKCVQNGDFVYFDGRDRERFIDKKERLSQLKSKQEEFQKEVLKAMEGKWVTDQLRWKIMSCKMRIEQLKQTICKGNEEMKKKSEGTRPDRCGSVSWLGIAL
;
A
#
# COMPACT_ATOMS: atom_id res chain seq x y z
N MET A 1 -28.17 -8.39 29.74
CA MET A 1 -27.89 -9.79 30.12
C MET A 1 -26.36 -9.94 30.05
N ALA A 2 -25.57 -9.78 31.11
CA ALA A 2 -25.36 -10.64 32.30
C ALA A 2 -25.01 -12.09 31.90
N SER A 3 -23.73 -12.51 31.80
CA SER A 3 -22.76 -12.98 32.83
C SER A 3 -22.43 -14.49 32.56
N PRO A 4 -21.55 -15.21 33.31
CA PRO A 4 -20.07 -15.26 33.18
C PRO A 4 -19.46 -16.69 33.33
N SER A 5 -18.14 -16.88 33.16
CA SER A 5 -17.25 -17.85 33.89
C SER A 5 -15.91 -18.04 33.15
N GLY A 6 -14.74 -18.17 33.77
CA GLY A 6 -14.42 -18.43 35.18
C GLY A 6 -12.98 -18.01 35.54
N LYS A 7 -12.73 -18.01 36.85
CA LYS A 7 -11.49 -17.57 37.52
C LYS A 7 -10.66 -18.79 37.97
N GLY A 8 -9.34 -18.60 38.02
CA GLY A 8 -8.37 -19.30 38.90
C GLY A 8 -7.02 -18.57 38.75
N ALA A 9 -6.62 -17.66 39.65
CA ALA A 9 -5.83 -17.86 40.90
C ALA A 9 -4.44 -18.51 40.65
N ARG A 10 -3.26 -18.04 41.10
CA ARG A 10 -2.76 -16.82 41.80
C ARG A 10 -1.19 -16.90 41.87
N ALA A 11 -0.50 -15.80 41.52
CA ALA A 11 0.84 -15.26 41.97
C ALA A 11 2.14 -16.12 41.91
N PRO A 12 3.37 -15.55 42.09
CA PRO A 12 3.82 -14.15 42.17
C PRO A 12 4.97 -13.77 41.19
N GLU A 13 5.33 -12.48 41.24
CA GLU A 13 6.28 -11.76 40.37
C GLU A 13 7.76 -12.14 40.55
N ALA A 14 8.53 -11.93 39.47
CA ALA A 14 9.99 -11.84 39.49
C ALA A 14 10.44 -10.57 38.71
N PRO A 15 11.55 -9.91 39.13
CA PRO A 15 11.86 -8.53 38.75
C PRO A 15 12.51 -8.41 37.37
N GLY A 16 12.36 -7.23 36.78
CA GLY A 16 12.81 -6.92 35.42
C GLY A 16 14.33 -6.93 35.20
N CYS A 17 14.70 -7.13 33.94
CA CYS A 17 15.95 -6.64 33.37
C CYS A 17 15.73 -6.36 31.88
N GLY A 18 16.19 -5.19 31.43
CA GLY A 18 16.01 -4.67 30.08
C GLY A 18 16.80 -5.42 29.00
N PRO A 19 16.75 -4.93 27.74
CA PRO A 19 17.33 -5.63 26.60
C PRO A 19 18.84 -5.39 26.53
N ARG A 20 19.62 -6.47 26.42
CA ARG A 20 20.99 -6.43 25.89
C ARG A 20 21.07 -7.32 24.65
N PRO A 21 21.50 -6.78 23.50
CA PRO A 21 21.78 -7.56 22.31
C PRO A 21 23.14 -8.23 22.46
N LEU A 22 23.16 -9.56 22.49
CA LEU A 22 24.37 -10.35 22.27
C LEU A 22 24.20 -11.12 20.96
N ALA A 23 24.59 -10.46 19.88
CA ALA A 23 25.08 -11.14 18.70
C ALA A 23 26.54 -11.52 18.98
N ALA A 24 26.82 -12.81 19.13
CA ALA A 24 28.07 -13.46 18.72
C ALA A 24 28.00 -14.94 19.09
N ASP A 25 28.11 -15.78 18.06
CA ASP A 25 28.55 -17.18 18.11
C ASP A 25 27.69 -18.18 18.88
N LEU A 26 26.55 -18.53 18.27
CA LEU A 26 26.01 -19.89 18.37
C LEU A 26 26.95 -20.82 17.60
N VAL A 27 28.03 -21.25 18.25
CA VAL A 27 28.76 -22.45 17.86
C VAL A 27 27.80 -23.63 18.04
N ASP A 28 27.44 -24.27 16.93
CA ASP A 28 26.68 -25.51 16.91
C ASP A 28 27.60 -26.62 17.46
N SER A 29 27.63 -26.76 18.78
CA SER A 29 28.25 -27.90 19.45
C SER A 29 27.44 -29.14 19.11
N VAL A 30 27.80 -29.81 18.02
CA VAL A 30 27.31 -31.15 17.73
C VAL A 30 27.93 -32.12 18.74
N ASP A 31 27.06 -32.74 19.52
CA ASP A 31 27.38 -33.80 20.46
C ASP A 31 28.11 -34.94 19.74
N ASP A 32 29.37 -35.15 20.11
CA ASP A 32 30.18 -36.26 19.64
C ASP A 32 29.93 -37.46 20.56
N ALA A 33 28.78 -38.12 20.39
CA ALA A 33 28.48 -39.36 21.09
C ALA A 33 29.53 -40.44 20.74
N GLU A 34 30.12 -41.01 21.80
CA GLU A 34 31.19 -42.00 21.79
C GLU A 34 30.63 -43.36 21.30
N GLY A 35 30.64 -43.57 19.99
CA GLY A 35 30.15 -44.77 19.31
C GLY A 35 31.07 -45.19 18.17
N LEU A 36 31.27 -46.50 18.02
CA LEU A 36 32.17 -47.18 17.09
C LEU A 36 32.03 -46.68 15.63
N TYR A 37 33.04 -45.97 15.10
CA TYR A 37 33.11 -45.55 13.68
C TYR A 37 33.43 -46.73 12.77
N VAL A 38 32.42 -47.51 12.38
CA VAL A 38 32.60 -48.62 11.41
C VAL A 38 32.13 -48.26 10.00
N ALA A 39 31.46 -47.13 9.81
CA ALA A 39 31.17 -46.59 8.48
C ALA A 39 31.62 -45.14 8.39
N VAL A 40 32.76 -44.89 7.75
CA VAL A 40 33.05 -43.57 7.19
C VAL A 40 32.10 -43.38 6.02
N GLU A 41 30.88 -42.94 6.30
CA GLU A 41 29.97 -42.50 5.25
C GLU A 41 30.57 -41.25 4.61
N ARG A 42 30.79 -41.33 3.29
CA ARG A 42 31.15 -40.17 2.49
C ARG A 42 29.87 -39.41 2.20
N CYS A 43 29.91 -38.09 2.31
CA CYS A 43 28.80 -37.25 1.89
C CYS A 43 28.46 -37.54 0.41
N PRO A 44 27.22 -37.89 0.05
CA PRO A 44 26.85 -38.26 -1.32
C PRO A 44 26.89 -37.06 -2.28
N LEU A 45 27.03 -35.84 -1.76
CA LEU A 45 27.06 -34.61 -2.56
C LEU A 45 28.48 -34.17 -2.93
N CYS A 46 29.48 -34.46 -2.08
CA CYS A 46 30.86 -33.99 -2.27
C CYS A 46 31.94 -35.03 -1.95
N ASN A 47 31.55 -36.26 -1.64
CA ASN A 47 32.41 -37.39 -1.29
C ASN A 47 33.36 -37.19 -0.09
N THR A 48 33.14 -36.13 0.71
CA THR A 48 33.93 -35.88 1.93
C THR A 48 33.46 -36.78 3.07
N THR A 49 34.41 -37.39 3.79
CA THR A 49 34.16 -38.18 5.01
C THR A 49 33.45 -37.37 6.08
N ARG A 50 32.33 -37.85 6.60
CA ARG A 50 31.53 -37.16 7.63
C ARG A 50 30.79 -38.15 8.54
N ARG A 51 30.30 -37.63 9.68
CA ARG A 51 29.46 -38.37 10.65
C ARG A 51 27.97 -38.39 10.30
N ARG A 52 27.51 -37.44 9.48
CA ARG A 52 26.12 -37.33 8.99
C ARG A 52 26.07 -37.69 7.51
N LEU A 53 24.90 -38.17 7.04
CA LEU A 53 24.63 -38.49 5.64
C LEU A 53 25.09 -37.37 4.69
N THR A 54 24.80 -36.09 5.00
CA THR A 54 25.31 -34.93 4.25
C THR A 54 26.20 -34.03 5.09
N CYS A 55 27.24 -33.44 4.48
CA CYS A 55 28.17 -32.56 5.18
C CYS A 55 27.55 -31.17 5.46
N ALA A 56 27.98 -30.52 6.55
CA ALA A 56 27.53 -29.17 6.91
C ALA A 56 27.75 -28.15 5.78
N LYS A 57 28.87 -28.25 5.05
CA LYS A 57 29.15 -27.38 3.90
C LYS A 57 28.08 -27.49 2.81
N CYS A 58 27.72 -28.69 2.39
CA CYS A 58 26.68 -28.90 1.38
C CYS A 58 25.28 -28.49 1.87
N VAL A 59 25.00 -28.62 3.18
CA VAL A 59 23.75 -28.12 3.76
C VAL A 59 23.72 -26.59 3.74
N GLN A 60 24.78 -25.93 4.19
CA GLN A 60 24.90 -24.47 4.21
C GLN A 60 24.86 -23.87 2.80
N ASN A 61 25.51 -24.53 1.84
CA ASN A 61 25.47 -24.16 0.43
C ASN A 61 24.10 -24.40 -0.23
N GLY A 62 23.23 -25.20 0.36
CA GLY A 62 21.95 -25.57 -0.27
C GLY A 62 22.11 -26.56 -1.43
N ASP A 63 23.16 -27.37 -1.44
CA ASP A 63 23.46 -28.35 -2.50
C ASP A 63 22.57 -29.60 -2.47
N PHE A 64 21.78 -29.76 -1.41
CA PHE A 64 20.93 -30.93 -1.22
C PHE A 64 19.62 -30.83 -2.02
N VAL A 65 19.03 -32.00 -2.24
CA VAL A 65 17.77 -32.22 -2.97
C VAL A 65 16.84 -33.04 -2.07
N TYR A 66 15.52 -32.91 -2.26
CA TYR A 66 14.56 -33.75 -1.55
C TYR A 66 14.69 -35.23 -1.97
N PHE A 67 14.80 -36.13 -1.00
CA PHE A 67 14.95 -37.58 -1.25
C PHE A 67 13.67 -38.27 -1.72
N ASP A 68 12.53 -37.58 -1.68
CA ASP A 68 11.22 -38.16 -2.04
C ASP A 68 11.01 -38.33 -3.56
N GLY A 69 12.01 -37.96 -4.37
CA GLY A 69 12.03 -38.14 -5.82
C GLY A 69 11.08 -37.22 -6.59
N ARG A 70 10.31 -36.38 -5.89
CA ARG A 70 9.35 -35.45 -6.51
C ARG A 70 10.03 -34.22 -7.09
N ASP A 71 11.12 -33.78 -6.47
CA ASP A 71 11.87 -32.60 -6.88
C ASP A 71 13.35 -32.95 -7.00
N ARG A 72 13.93 -32.68 -8.18
CA ARG A 72 15.37 -32.86 -8.46
C ARG A 72 16.15 -31.54 -8.35
N GLU A 73 15.47 -30.43 -8.13
CA GLU A 73 16.03 -29.10 -7.98
C GLU A 73 16.83 -29.03 -6.67
N ARG A 74 18.06 -28.48 -6.72
CA ARG A 74 18.81 -28.20 -5.49
C ARG A 74 18.14 -27.05 -4.76
N PHE A 75 18.29 -27.04 -3.43
CA PHE A 75 17.73 -25.96 -2.62
C PHE A 75 18.26 -24.57 -3.06
N ILE A 76 19.54 -24.46 -3.43
CA ILE A 76 20.12 -23.20 -3.91
C ILE A 76 19.46 -22.68 -5.18
N ASP A 77 19.24 -23.55 -6.18
CA ASP A 77 18.59 -23.18 -7.44
C ASP A 77 17.14 -22.73 -7.19
N LYS A 78 16.43 -23.48 -6.34
CA LYS A 78 15.06 -23.17 -5.94
C LYS A 78 14.96 -21.81 -5.24
N LYS A 79 15.92 -21.51 -4.36
CA LYS A 79 16.02 -20.22 -3.66
C LYS A 79 16.32 -19.08 -4.62
N GLU A 80 17.23 -19.29 -5.58
CA GLU A 80 17.54 -18.29 -6.61
C GLU A 80 16.32 -18.00 -7.48
N ARG A 81 15.63 -19.05 -7.96
CA ARG A 81 14.39 -18.93 -8.72
C ARG A 81 13.33 -18.14 -7.95
N LEU A 82 13.15 -18.42 -6.67
CA LEU A 82 12.24 -17.66 -5.81
C LEU A 82 12.64 -16.18 -5.71
N SER A 83 13.94 -15.88 -5.58
CA SER A 83 14.45 -14.50 -5.54
C SER A 83 14.13 -13.75 -6.84
N GLN A 84 14.37 -14.38 -7.99
CA GLN A 84 14.06 -13.78 -9.29
C GLN A 84 12.56 -13.52 -9.47
N LEU A 85 11.71 -14.46 -9.05
CA LEU A 85 10.26 -14.28 -9.11
C LEU A 85 9.77 -13.13 -8.22
N LYS A 86 10.36 -12.95 -7.03
CA LYS A 86 10.06 -11.80 -6.16
C LYS A 86 10.49 -10.48 -6.78
N SER A 87 11.69 -10.41 -7.38
CA SER A 87 12.15 -9.20 -8.10
C SER A 87 11.19 -8.82 -9.22
N LYS A 88 10.81 -9.80 -10.06
CA LYS A 88 9.85 -9.58 -11.15
C LYS A 88 8.47 -9.14 -10.64
N GLN A 89 8.02 -9.72 -9.53
CA GLN A 89 6.77 -9.30 -8.87
C GLN A 89 6.83 -7.83 -8.46
N GLU A 90 7.93 -7.39 -7.83
CA GLU A 90 8.12 -5.99 -7.44
C GLU A 90 8.21 -5.05 -8.65
N GLU A 91 8.88 -5.47 -9.73
CA GLU A 91 8.94 -4.74 -11.00
C GLU A 91 7.55 -4.54 -11.58
N PHE A 92 6.75 -5.59 -11.70
CA PHE A 92 5.38 -5.49 -12.18
C PHE A 92 4.50 -4.61 -11.29
N GLN A 93 4.64 -4.70 -9.95
CA GLN A 93 3.90 -3.82 -9.04
C GLN A 93 4.24 -2.33 -9.28
N LYS A 94 5.52 -2.00 -9.47
CA LYS A 94 5.96 -0.63 -9.79
C LYS A 94 5.41 -0.16 -11.13
N GLU A 95 5.43 -1.02 -12.15
CA GLU A 95 4.90 -0.70 -13.47
C GLU A 95 3.39 -0.42 -13.44
N VAL A 96 2.61 -1.24 -12.72
CA VAL A 96 1.17 -1.04 -12.55
C VAL A 96 0.89 0.29 -11.86
N LEU A 97 1.58 0.60 -10.76
CA LEU A 97 1.42 1.88 -10.06
C LEU A 97 1.74 3.07 -10.97
N LYS A 98 2.84 3.00 -11.71
CA LYS A 98 3.24 4.05 -12.66
C LYS A 98 2.23 4.25 -13.78
N ALA A 99 1.67 3.16 -14.32
CA ALA A 99 0.65 3.21 -15.36
C ALA A 99 -0.67 3.79 -14.84
N MET A 100 -1.02 3.51 -13.58
CA MET A 100 -2.22 4.07 -12.94
C MET A 100 -2.08 5.57 -12.67
N GLU A 101 -0.91 6.05 -12.24
CA GLU A 101 -0.65 7.46 -11.93
C GLU A 101 -0.97 8.37 -13.12
N GLY A 102 -0.50 8.00 -14.32
CA GLY A 102 -0.75 8.80 -15.53
C GLY A 102 -2.24 8.95 -15.87
N LYS A 103 -3.01 7.87 -15.70
CA LYS A 103 -4.48 7.92 -15.88
C LYS A 103 -5.14 8.75 -14.79
N TRP A 104 -4.71 8.58 -13.54
CA TRP A 104 -5.26 9.32 -12.40
C TRP A 104 -5.10 10.83 -12.56
N VAL A 105 -3.90 11.31 -12.91
CA VAL A 105 -3.65 12.74 -13.15
C VAL A 105 -4.54 13.27 -14.28
N THR A 106 -4.66 12.51 -15.37
CA THR A 106 -5.49 12.89 -16.52
C THR A 106 -6.96 13.02 -16.13
N ASP A 107 -7.50 12.04 -15.41
CA ASP A 107 -8.89 12.05 -14.99
C ASP A 107 -9.15 13.13 -13.93
N GLN A 108 -8.20 13.39 -13.02
CA GLN A 108 -8.28 14.48 -12.07
C GLN A 108 -8.38 15.84 -12.77
N LEU A 109 -7.57 16.09 -13.80
CA LEU A 109 -7.63 17.32 -14.59
C LEU A 109 -8.92 17.42 -15.38
N ARG A 110 -9.38 16.32 -16.00
CA ARG A 110 -10.68 16.27 -16.69
C ARG A 110 -11.82 16.65 -15.77
N TRP A 111 -11.84 16.11 -14.54
CA TRP A 111 -12.83 16.45 -13.54
C TRP A 111 -12.79 17.93 -13.13
N LYS A 112 -11.61 18.51 -12.93
CA LYS A 112 -11.45 19.95 -12.64
C LYS A 112 -12.01 20.80 -13.79
N ILE A 113 -11.65 20.47 -15.03
CA ILE A 113 -12.16 21.17 -16.23
C ILE A 113 -13.69 21.08 -16.31
N MET A 114 -14.26 19.89 -16.10
CA MET A 114 -15.70 19.70 -16.13
C MET A 114 -16.42 20.49 -15.04
N SER A 115 -15.88 20.52 -13.82
CA SER A 115 -16.41 21.32 -12.72
C SER A 115 -16.40 22.82 -13.06
N CYS A 116 -15.29 23.34 -13.58
CA CYS A 116 -15.21 24.74 -14.02
C CYS A 116 -16.21 25.05 -15.15
N LYS A 117 -16.30 24.19 -16.17
CA LYS A 117 -17.27 24.35 -17.27
C LYS A 117 -18.70 24.43 -16.76
N MET A 118 -19.08 23.51 -15.86
CA MET A 118 -20.40 23.49 -15.24
C MET A 118 -20.66 24.80 -14.48
N ARG A 119 -19.68 25.29 -13.72
CA ARG A 119 -19.81 26.53 -12.95
C ARG A 119 -19.96 27.76 -13.84
N ILE A 120 -19.21 27.83 -14.94
CA ILE A 120 -19.34 28.90 -15.94
C ILE A 120 -20.75 28.91 -16.52
N GLU A 121 -21.29 27.74 -16.86
CA GLU A 121 -22.63 27.64 -17.45
C GLU A 121 -23.72 28.08 -16.45
N GLN A 122 -23.61 27.67 -15.18
CA GLN A 122 -24.49 28.16 -14.12
C GLN A 122 -24.45 29.68 -13.97
N LEU A 123 -23.24 30.28 -14.01
CA LEU A 123 -23.07 31.73 -13.90
C LEU A 123 -23.67 32.46 -15.09
N LYS A 124 -23.45 31.97 -16.32
CA LYS A 124 -24.06 32.52 -17.53
C LYS A 124 -25.58 32.52 -17.44
N GLN A 125 -26.17 31.39 -17.06
CA GLN A 125 -27.63 31.29 -16.89
C GLN A 125 -28.16 32.26 -15.83
N THR A 126 -27.43 32.42 -14.73
CA THR A 126 -27.79 33.36 -13.66
C THR A 126 -27.74 34.82 -14.15
N ILE A 127 -26.70 35.19 -14.88
CA ILE A 127 -26.55 36.54 -15.47
C ILE A 127 -27.65 36.81 -16.50
N CYS A 128 -27.91 35.87 -17.41
CA CYS A 128 -28.97 36.01 -18.41
C CYS A 128 -30.35 36.21 -17.76
N LYS A 129 -30.70 35.39 -16.75
CA LYS A 129 -31.95 35.53 -16.01
C LYS A 129 -32.07 36.90 -15.33
N GLY A 130 -31.02 37.32 -14.63
CA GLY A 130 -31.00 38.63 -13.97
C GLY A 130 -31.14 39.79 -14.96
N ASN A 131 -30.52 39.71 -16.14
CA ASN A 131 -30.64 40.73 -17.17
C ASN A 131 -32.07 40.85 -17.74
N GLU A 132 -32.73 39.73 -17.99
CA GLU A 132 -34.12 39.69 -18.45
C GLU A 132 -35.10 40.26 -17.42
N GLU A 133 -34.88 40.01 -16.12
CA GLU A 133 -35.69 40.57 -15.04
C GLU A 133 -35.54 42.09 -14.94
N MET A 134 -34.31 42.60 -15.07
CA MET A 134 -34.04 44.04 -15.06
C MET A 134 -34.66 44.76 -16.27
N LYS A 135 -34.60 44.14 -17.44
CA LYS A 135 -35.24 44.66 -18.66
C LYS A 135 -36.75 44.80 -18.48
N LYS A 136 -37.42 43.75 -18.00
CA LYS A 136 -38.86 43.77 -17.68
C LYS A 136 -39.22 44.86 -16.65
N LYS A 137 -38.37 45.06 -15.64
CA LYS A 137 -38.59 46.10 -14.62
C LYS A 137 -38.47 47.52 -15.20
N SER A 138 -37.53 47.74 -16.12
CA SER A 138 -37.35 49.03 -16.81
C SER A 138 -38.44 49.32 -17.86
N GLU A 139 -38.97 48.30 -18.54
CA GLU A 139 -40.08 48.45 -19.50
C GLU A 139 -41.43 48.68 -18.80
N GLY A 140 -41.59 48.18 -17.57
CA GLY A 140 -42.76 48.45 -16.71
C GLY A 140 -42.77 49.83 -16.03
N THR A 141 -41.67 50.59 -16.10
CA THR A 141 -41.58 51.97 -15.59
C THR A 141 -41.58 52.95 -16.76
N ARG A 142 -42.69 53.03 -17.50
CA ARG A 142 -42.98 54.17 -18.38
C ARG A 142 -43.37 55.35 -17.47
N PRO A 143 -42.66 56.49 -17.45
CA PRO A 143 -43.15 57.65 -16.74
C PRO A 143 -44.39 58.15 -17.48
N ASP A 144 -45.55 58.03 -16.85
CA ASP A 144 -46.75 58.76 -17.25
C ASP A 144 -46.43 60.24 -17.22
N ARG A 145 -46.16 60.79 -18.41
CA ARG A 145 -46.01 62.22 -18.65
C ARG A 145 -47.42 62.79 -18.76
N CYS A 146 -48.15 62.83 -17.65
CA CYS A 146 -49.40 63.57 -17.52
C CYS A 146 -49.41 64.29 -16.17
N GLY A 147 -49.36 65.61 -16.23
CA GLY A 147 -49.25 66.46 -15.05
C GLY A 147 -48.72 67.83 -15.43
N SER A 148 -49.41 68.50 -16.35
CA SER A 148 -49.34 69.94 -16.54
C SER A 148 -49.55 70.63 -15.18
N VAL A 149 -48.49 71.19 -14.61
CA VAL A 149 -48.63 72.17 -13.53
C VAL A 149 -48.11 73.49 -14.05
N SER A 150 -49.05 74.30 -14.53
CA SER A 150 -48.86 75.72 -14.78
C SER A 150 -48.48 76.40 -13.47
N TRP A 151 -47.29 76.99 -13.41
CA TRP A 151 -46.98 78.07 -12.47
C TRP A 151 -46.45 79.25 -13.27
N LEU A 152 -47.38 79.87 -14.00
CA LEU A 152 -47.22 81.24 -14.46
C LEU A 152 -47.45 82.18 -13.27
N GLY A 153 -46.43 82.98 -12.96
CA GLY A 153 -46.63 84.36 -12.53
C GLY A 153 -46.65 84.63 -11.04
N ILE A 154 -45.50 85.06 -10.52
CA ILE A 154 -45.46 86.29 -9.72
C ILE A 154 -44.29 87.12 -10.26
N ALA A 155 -44.65 88.18 -10.99
CA ALA A 155 -43.78 89.32 -11.26
C ALA A 155 -44.20 90.45 -10.30
N LEU A 156 -43.20 91.26 -9.93
CA LEU A 156 -43.14 92.37 -8.97
C LEU A 156 -42.79 91.99 -7.53
#